data_AF-A0A380BW46-F1
#
_entry.id   AF-A0A380BW46-F1
#
_cell.length_a   1.000
_cell.length_b   1.000
_cell.length_c   1.000
_cell.angle_alpha   90.00
_cell.angle_beta   90.00
_cell.angle_gamma   90.00
#
_symmetry.space_group_name_H-M   'P 1'
#
loop_
_entity.id
_entity.type
_entity.pdbx_description
1 polymer ?
#
loop_
_entity_poly.entity_id
_entity_poly.type
_entity_poly.pdbx_seq_one_letter_code
_entity_poly.pdbx_strand_id
1 'polypeptide(L)'
;MFMKKGCLTIIALLVVVLALFPILSNVDDFKSMVTRHTSVFLSEERQLKVFEESLIEDGGFFDQVSKKISEQGYEHIMQGMVYSKEDIRIEVLLTNTEASDEVRKEIVAMFNETVIKNKMEPSIFEVKVRAE
;
A
#
# COMPACT_ATOMS: atom_id res chain seq x y z
N MET A 1 -16.12 13.73 74.04
CA MET A 1 -16.47 13.42 72.64
C MET A 1 -15.39 14.02 71.74
N PHE A 2 -14.26 13.33 71.57
CA PHE A 2 -13.12 13.79 70.78
C PHE A 2 -12.86 12.78 69.66
N MET A 3 -13.53 12.94 68.52
CA MET A 3 -13.22 12.15 67.33
C MET A 3 -11.97 12.72 66.65
N LYS A 4 -10.98 11.84 66.52
CA LYS A 4 -9.61 12.07 66.03
C LYS A 4 -9.59 12.65 64.61
N LYS A 5 -9.11 13.89 64.48
CA LYS A 5 -8.89 14.63 63.21
C LYS A 5 -8.02 13.88 62.18
N GLY A 6 -7.24 12.88 62.61
CA GLY A 6 -6.36 12.08 61.74
C GLY A 6 -7.06 11.02 60.88
N CYS A 7 -8.31 10.64 61.18
CA CYS A 7 -9.02 9.63 60.38
C CYS A 7 -9.60 10.23 59.09
N LEU A 8 -10.02 11.51 59.16
CA LEU A 8 -10.67 12.22 58.06
C LEU A 8 -9.69 12.59 56.93
N THR A 9 -8.43 12.91 57.28
CA THR A 9 -7.36 13.18 56.31
C THR A 9 -6.92 11.92 55.54
N ILE A 10 -6.93 10.75 56.19
CA ILE A 10 -6.57 9.48 55.53
C ILE A 10 -7.65 9.08 54.52
N ILE A 11 -8.92 9.26 54.86
CA ILE A 11 -10.05 8.96 53.96
C ILE A 11 -10.02 9.91 52.75
N ALA A 12 -9.75 11.20 52.95
CA ALA A 12 -9.65 12.16 51.86
C ALA A 12 -8.51 11.83 50.88
N LEU A 13 -7.34 11.42 51.39
CA LEU A 13 -6.21 11.01 50.55
C LEU A 13 -6.53 9.76 49.73
N LEU A 14 -7.23 8.78 50.33
CA LEU A 14 -7.60 7.54 49.65
C LEU A 14 -8.59 7.79 48.49
N VAL A 15 -9.55 8.70 48.67
CA VAL A 15 -10.52 9.07 47.63
C VAL A 15 -9.83 9.76 46.45
N VAL A 16 -8.83 10.61 46.70
CA VAL A 16 -8.04 11.25 45.63
C VAL A 16 -7.23 10.23 44.84
N VAL A 17 -6.62 9.25 45.52
CA VAL A 17 -5.85 8.17 44.86
C VAL A 17 -6.76 7.28 44.00
N LEU A 18 -7.96 6.93 44.50
CA LEU A 18 -8.93 6.13 43.76
C LEU A 18 -9.53 6.87 42.55
N ALA A 19 -9.70 8.20 42.64
CA ALA A 19 -10.19 9.01 41.52
C ALA A 19 -9.16 9.16 40.38
N LEU A 20 -7.86 9.03 40.67
CA LEU A 20 -6.80 9.09 39.66
C LEU A 20 -6.52 7.73 38.98
N PHE A 21 -6.89 6.63 39.62
CA PHE A 21 -6.73 5.27 39.08
C PHE A 21 -7.37 5.03 37.69
N PRO A 22 -8.62 5.46 37.41
CA PRO A 22 -9.23 5.28 36.09
C PRO A 22 -8.61 6.15 34.98
N ILE A 23 -7.86 7.20 35.33
CA ILE A 23 -7.16 8.03 34.35
C ILE A 23 -5.93 7.31 33.81
N LEU A 24 -5.23 6.53 34.64
CA LEU A 24 -4.08 5.72 34.26
C LEU A 24 -4.46 4.51 33.40
N SER A 25 -5.60 3.86 33.68
CA SER A 25 -6.03 2.67 32.91
C SER A 25 -6.40 2.97 31.45
N ASN A 26 -6.86 4.18 31.15
CA ASN A 26 -7.18 4.59 29.77
C ASN A 26 -5.92 4.87 28.92
N VAL A 27 -4.77 5.13 29.55
CA VAL A 27 -3.50 5.41 28.85
C VAL A 27 -2.94 4.14 28.22
N ASP A 28 -3.07 2.99 28.90
CA ASP A 28 -2.57 1.71 28.38
C ASP A 28 -3.39 1.24 27.17
N ASP A 29 -4.72 1.40 27.20
CA ASP A 29 -5.58 1.07 26.06
C ASP A 29 -5.29 1.96 24.85
N PHE A 30 -5.16 3.28 25.05
CA PHE A 30 -4.81 4.21 23.96
C PHE A 30 -3.41 3.91 23.39
N LYS A 31 -2.43 3.67 24.27
CA LYS A 31 -1.06 3.31 23.85
C LYS A 31 -1.04 1.98 23.09
N SER A 32 -1.82 0.98 23.53
CA SER A 32 -1.91 -0.31 22.84
C SER A 32 -2.58 -0.19 21.47
N MET A 33 -3.62 0.65 21.35
CA MET A 33 -4.32 0.90 20.09
C MET A 33 -3.43 1.64 19.09
N VAL A 34 -2.74 2.70 19.53
CA VAL A 34 -1.78 3.44 18.69
C VAL A 34 -0.64 2.53 18.25
N THR A 35 -0.07 1.73 19.16
CA THR A 35 1.05 0.84 18.82
C THR A 35 0.63 -0.23 17.80
N ARG A 36 -0.57 -0.81 17.94
CA ARG A 36 -1.10 -1.79 16.97
C ARG A 36 -1.35 -1.16 15.61
N HIS A 37 -2.03 -0.02 15.54
CA HIS A 37 -2.28 0.67 14.27
C HIS A 37 -0.98 1.05 13.55
N THR A 38 0.00 1.60 14.26
CA THR A 38 1.30 1.93 13.68
C THR A 38 2.03 0.68 13.19
N SER A 39 1.99 -0.44 13.92
CA SER A 39 2.64 -1.68 13.49
C SER A 39 2.02 -2.30 12.23
N VAL A 40 0.69 -2.25 12.10
CA VAL A 40 -0.03 -2.75 10.92
C VAL A 40 0.29 -1.88 9.71
N PHE A 41 0.22 -0.56 9.87
CA PHE A 41 0.55 0.39 8.80
C PHE A 41 1.98 0.20 8.27
N LEU A 42 2.97 0.09 9.17
CA LEU A 42 4.37 -0.17 8.80
C LEU A 42 4.59 -1.54 8.16
N SER A 43 3.67 -2.48 8.35
CA SER A 43 3.72 -3.79 7.70
C SER A 43 3.12 -3.74 6.30
N GLU A 44 2.04 -2.98 6.10
CA GLU A 44 1.40 -2.75 4.80
C GLU A 44 2.31 -1.95 3.87
N GLU A 45 2.93 -0.87 4.35
CA GLU A 45 3.90 -0.10 3.55
C GLU A 45 5.08 -0.95 3.10
N ARG A 46 5.64 -1.78 4.00
CA ARG A 46 6.74 -2.68 3.63
C ARG A 46 6.31 -3.70 2.60
N GLN A 47 5.11 -4.26 2.75
CA GLN A 47 4.57 -5.20 1.79
C GLN A 47 4.28 -4.57 0.42
N LEU A 48 3.82 -3.32 0.39
CA LEU A 48 3.62 -2.57 -0.85
C LEU A 48 4.96 -2.29 -1.54
N LYS A 49 5.97 -1.90 -0.76
CA LYS A 49 7.32 -1.65 -1.29
C LYS A 49 7.95 -2.89 -1.91
N VAL A 50 7.86 -4.05 -1.23
CA VAL A 50 8.36 -5.32 -1.78
C VAL A 50 7.63 -5.70 -3.06
N PHE A 51 6.32 -5.44 -3.11
CA PHE A 51 5.53 -5.67 -4.32
C PHE A 51 5.98 -4.73 -5.45
N GLU A 52 6.13 -3.44 -5.18
CA GLU A 52 6.64 -2.46 -6.16
C GLU A 52 8.02 -2.84 -6.68
N GLU A 53 8.94 -3.24 -5.81
CA GLU A 53 10.28 -3.75 -6.17
C GLU A 53 10.18 -4.92 -7.15
N SER A 54 9.26 -5.88 -6.94
CA SER A 54 9.05 -7.00 -7.86
C SER A 54 8.52 -6.61 -9.25
N LEU A 55 7.92 -5.42 -9.37
CA LEU A 55 7.45 -4.90 -10.65
C LEU A 55 8.59 -4.25 -11.44
N ILE A 56 9.49 -3.53 -10.76
CA ILE A 56 10.50 -2.65 -11.37
C ILE A 56 11.90 -3.26 -11.46
N GLU A 57 12.20 -4.34 -10.72
CA GLU A 57 13.52 -4.97 -10.76
C GLU A 57 13.88 -5.48 -12.18
N ASP A 58 15.18 -5.60 -12.46
CA ASP A 58 15.67 -6.16 -13.73
C ASP A 58 15.14 -7.59 -13.90
N GLY A 59 14.53 -7.90 -15.06
CA GLY A 59 13.82 -9.15 -15.29
C GLY A 59 12.43 -9.25 -14.61
N GLY A 60 12.01 -8.21 -13.89
CA GLY A 60 10.70 -8.08 -13.26
C GLY A 60 9.56 -7.88 -14.26
N PHE A 61 8.39 -7.49 -13.75
CA PHE A 61 7.19 -7.39 -14.58
C PHE A 61 7.34 -6.40 -15.74
N PHE A 62 7.81 -5.18 -15.47
CA PHE A 62 7.91 -4.14 -16.49
C PHE A 62 8.96 -4.47 -17.55
N ASP A 63 10.10 -5.04 -17.16
CA ASP A 63 11.14 -5.47 -18.11
C ASP A 63 10.61 -6.59 -19.04
N GLN A 64 9.90 -7.57 -18.49
CA GLN A 64 9.30 -8.65 -19.28
C GLN A 64 8.29 -8.14 -20.32
N VAL A 65 7.40 -7.21 -19.94
CA VAL A 65 6.42 -6.64 -20.87
C VAL A 65 7.12 -5.74 -21.90
N SER A 66 8.05 -4.89 -21.48
CA SER A 66 8.82 -4.02 -22.36
C SER A 66 9.54 -4.82 -23.46
N LYS A 67 10.15 -5.94 -23.08
CA LYS A 67 10.79 -6.85 -24.03
C LYS A 67 9.79 -7.41 -25.05
N LYS A 68 8.61 -7.89 -24.60
CA LYS A 68 7.56 -8.39 -25.51
C LYS A 68 7.09 -7.34 -26.51
N ILE A 69 6.86 -6.10 -26.05
CA ILE A 69 6.45 -4.98 -26.91
C ILE A 69 7.54 -4.69 -27.94
N SER A 70 8.80 -4.66 -27.50
CA SER A 70 9.97 -4.43 -28.38
C SER A 70 10.16 -5.55 -29.40
N GLU A 71 9.91 -6.81 -29.03
CA GLU A 71 9.99 -7.98 -29.92
C GLU A 71 8.95 -7.93 -31.05
N GLN A 72 7.84 -7.19 -30.88
CA GLN A 72 6.87 -6.91 -31.95
C GLN A 72 7.25 -5.70 -32.81
N GLY A 73 8.38 -5.04 -32.52
CA GLY A 73 8.87 -3.89 -33.28
C GLY A 73 8.32 -2.53 -32.82
N TYR A 74 7.70 -2.46 -31.65
CA TYR A 74 7.20 -1.20 -31.09
C TYR A 74 8.24 -0.51 -30.21
N GLU A 75 8.64 0.69 -30.61
CA GLU A 75 9.41 1.59 -29.75
C GLU A 75 8.45 2.28 -28.78
N HIS A 76 8.82 2.30 -27.50
CA HIS A 76 7.90 2.75 -26.47
C HIS A 76 8.60 3.33 -25.24
N ILE A 77 7.86 4.18 -24.53
CA ILE A 77 8.16 4.63 -23.16
C ILE A 77 7.03 4.13 -22.28
N MET A 78 7.37 3.57 -21.12
CA MET A 78 6.40 3.04 -20.17
C MET A 78 6.55 3.70 -18.81
N GLN A 79 5.42 4.05 -18.20
CA GLN A 79 5.35 4.57 -16.84
C GLN A 79 4.33 3.75 -16.04
N GLY A 80 4.77 3.21 -14.89
CA GLY A 80 3.91 2.53 -13.92
C GLY A 80 3.66 3.40 -12.70
N MET A 81 2.44 3.39 -12.20
CA MET A 81 2.00 4.04 -10.96
C MET A 81 1.34 3.00 -10.07
N VAL A 82 1.92 2.74 -8.90
CA VAL A 82 1.40 1.79 -7.91
C VAL A 82 0.69 2.59 -6.81
N TYR A 83 -0.64 2.61 -6.83
CA TYR A 83 -1.43 3.28 -5.78
C TYR A 83 -1.66 2.35 -4.59
N SER A 84 -1.86 1.06 -4.87
CA SER A 84 -2.03 -0.01 -3.89
C SER A 84 -1.68 -1.35 -4.55
N LYS A 85 -1.80 -2.45 -3.82
CA LYS A 85 -1.65 -3.80 -4.40
C LYS A 85 -2.80 -4.15 -5.34
N GLU A 86 -3.88 -3.39 -5.29
CA GLU A 86 -5.11 -3.63 -6.03
C GLU A 86 -5.37 -2.56 -7.12
N ASP A 87 -4.56 -1.51 -7.22
CA ASP A 87 -4.67 -0.43 -8.22
C ASP A 87 -3.27 -0.04 -8.74
N ILE A 88 -2.96 -0.55 -9.92
CA ILE A 88 -1.72 -0.31 -10.66
C ILE A 88 -2.10 0.24 -12.03
N ARG A 89 -1.57 1.42 -12.34
CA ARG A 89 -1.87 2.10 -13.61
C ARG A 89 -0.62 2.22 -14.44
N ILE A 90 -0.77 1.90 -15.71
CA ILE A 90 0.35 1.83 -16.64
C ILE A 90 -0.01 2.66 -17.86
N GLU A 91 0.87 3.61 -18.18
CA GLU A 91 0.81 4.34 -19.44
C GLU A 91 1.96 3.89 -20.34
N VAL A 92 1.62 3.56 -21.59
CA VAL A 92 2.56 3.21 -22.65
C VAL A 92 2.42 4.24 -23.75
N LEU A 93 3.51 4.91 -24.07
CA LEU A 93 3.63 5.84 -25.19
C LEU A 93 4.40 5.15 -26.31
N LEU A 94 3.77 4.98 -27.47
CA LEU A 94 4.41 4.49 -28.69
C LEU A 94 5.05 5.66 -29.44
N THR A 95 6.32 5.51 -29.80
CA THR A 95 7.10 6.58 -30.44
C THR A 95 7.31 6.36 -31.93
N ASN A 96 7.09 5.14 -32.43
CA ASN A 96 7.33 4.79 -33.84
C ASN A 96 6.07 4.35 -34.61
N THR A 97 4.90 4.36 -33.97
CA THR A 97 3.65 3.95 -34.61
C THR A 97 2.42 4.61 -33.97
N GLU A 98 1.31 4.61 -34.70
CA GLU A 98 0.02 5.04 -34.17
C GLU A 98 -0.58 4.00 -33.22
N ALA A 99 -1.25 4.46 -32.16
CA ALA A 99 -2.00 3.61 -31.25
C ALA A 99 -3.39 3.31 -31.81
N SER A 100 -3.46 2.54 -32.90
CA SER A 100 -4.75 2.04 -33.44
C SER A 100 -5.43 1.11 -32.44
N ASP A 101 -6.74 0.90 -32.56
CA ASP A 101 -7.46 0.01 -31.62
C ASP A 101 -6.94 -1.43 -31.64
N GLU A 102 -6.40 -1.89 -32.76
CA GLU A 102 -5.76 -3.20 -32.90
C GLU A 102 -4.45 -3.25 -32.12
N VAL A 103 -3.57 -2.25 -32.32
CA VAL A 103 -2.29 -2.12 -31.60
C VAL A 103 -2.52 -1.99 -30.09
N ARG A 104 -3.51 -1.19 -29.68
CA ARG A 104 -3.88 -1.05 -28.26
C ARG A 104 -4.28 -2.39 -27.66
N LYS A 105 -5.14 -3.16 -28.34
CA LYS A 105 -5.58 -4.48 -27.88
C LYS A 105 -4.42 -5.47 -27.81
N GLU A 106 -3.53 -5.43 -28.79
CA GLU A 106 -2.36 -6.30 -28.83
C GLU A 106 -1.43 -6.03 -27.64
N ILE A 107 -1.08 -4.76 -27.40
CA ILE A 107 -0.24 -4.39 -26.25
C ILE A 107 -0.91 -4.78 -24.93
N VAL A 108 -2.21 -4.49 -24.75
CA VAL A 108 -2.95 -4.90 -23.56
C VAL A 108 -2.95 -6.42 -23.38
N ALA A 109 -3.02 -7.19 -24.48
CA ALA A 109 -2.90 -8.65 -24.41
C ALA A 109 -1.50 -9.08 -23.90
N MET A 110 -0.42 -8.42 -24.33
CA MET A 110 0.93 -8.70 -23.81
C MET A 110 1.06 -8.44 -22.30
N PHE A 111 0.41 -7.40 -21.79
CA PHE A 111 0.31 -7.18 -20.34
C PHE A 111 -0.43 -8.32 -19.67
N ASN A 112 -1.64 -8.64 -20.13
CA ASN A 112 -2.46 -9.70 -19.53
C ASN A 112 -1.76 -11.06 -19.52
N GLU A 113 -1.09 -11.44 -20.60
CA GLU A 113 -0.28 -12.65 -20.65
C GLU A 113 0.81 -12.66 -19.57
N THR A 114 1.51 -11.54 -19.41
CA THR A 114 2.61 -11.41 -18.45
C THR A 114 2.07 -11.40 -17.02
N VAL A 115 0.93 -10.77 -16.77
CA VAL A 115 0.22 -10.80 -15.48
C VAL A 115 -0.13 -12.24 -15.09
N ILE A 116 -0.77 -12.98 -16.01
CA ILE A 116 -1.16 -14.38 -15.78
C ILE A 116 0.08 -15.25 -15.54
N LYS A 117 1.14 -15.08 -16.35
CA LYS A 117 2.41 -15.82 -16.21
C LYS A 117 3.04 -15.62 -14.82
N ASN A 118 2.95 -14.41 -14.27
CA ASN A 118 3.48 -14.07 -12.95
C ASN A 118 2.48 -14.35 -11.80
N LYS A 119 1.35 -15.03 -12.09
CA LYS A 119 0.31 -15.37 -11.11
C LYS A 119 -0.27 -14.16 -10.38
N MET A 120 -0.34 -13.02 -11.07
CA MET A 120 -0.98 -11.81 -10.60
C MET A 120 -2.41 -11.73 -11.14
N GLU A 121 -3.25 -10.90 -10.50
CA GLU A 121 -4.66 -10.71 -10.87
C GLU A 121 -4.77 -9.63 -11.96
N PRO A 122 -5.29 -9.92 -13.18
CA PRO A 122 -5.44 -8.91 -14.24
C PRO A 122 -6.25 -7.69 -13.85
N SER A 123 -7.24 -7.82 -12.97
CA SER A 123 -8.13 -6.71 -12.61
C SER A 123 -7.44 -5.58 -11.85
N ILE A 124 -6.23 -5.80 -11.30
CA ILE A 124 -5.48 -4.76 -10.59
C ILE A 124 -4.71 -3.83 -11.54
N PHE A 125 -4.59 -4.19 -12.82
CA PHE A 125 -3.82 -3.45 -13.81
C PHE A 125 -4.74 -2.68 -14.77
N GLU A 126 -4.61 -1.36 -14.80
CA GLU A 126 -5.20 -0.50 -15.81
C GLU A 126 -4.12 -0.04 -16.80
N VAL A 127 -4.20 -0.50 -18.06
CA VAL A 127 -3.22 -0.18 -19.10
C VAL A 127 -3.80 0.82 -20.10
N LYS A 128 -3.11 1.93 -20.32
CA LYS A 128 -3.41 2.93 -21.34
C LYS A 128 -2.30 3.01 -22.36
N VAL A 129 -2.65 2.93 -23.63
CA VAL A 129 -1.72 2.99 -24.75
C VAL A 129 -2.03 4.21 -25.61
N ARG A 130 -1.03 5.06 -25.83
CA ARG A 130 -1.11 6.28 -26.63
C ARG A 130 0.06 6.32 -27.62
N ALA A 131 -0.03 7.17 -28.63
CA ALA A 131 1.08 7.49 -29.52
C ALA A 131 1.49 8.94 -29.30
N GLU A 132 2.75 9.25 -29.63
CA GLU A 132 3.31 10.61 -29.61
C GLU A 132 2.66 11.54 -30.64
#